data_AF-A0A2E2UAT5-F1
#
_entry.id   AF-A0A2E2UAT5-F1
#
_cell.length_a   1.000
_cell.length_b   1.000
_cell.length_c   1.000
_cell.angle_alpha   90.00
_cell.angle_beta   90.00
_cell.angle_gamma   90.00
#
_symmetry.space_group_name_H-M   'P 1'
#
loop_
_entity.id
_entity.type
_entity.pdbx_description
1 polymer ?
#
loop_
_entity_poly.entity_id
_entity_poly.type
_entity_poly.pdbx_seq_one_letter_code
_entity_poly.pdbx_strand_id
1 'polypeptide(L)'
;MLVSQTKKTPRPFIININKPAGITSYDIIRKWKPVLKSCGKVGHFGTLDPFADGVLMLGVAGAQRLNDYIHEYLPKTYLAKGVLGVETDTGDPDGEVTQKDEAPYLSEVISKFEIPFIQEKLEAKFLGEYWQAPHKFSAAKFQGKPLHQWAREGVEIKKVDVRREVHSLEVVKYDFPNLWIRYQVSSGTYIRTLFRDCAIELGTIGMLEGLTREKVGGSNLSNAMESEPSGDFLRLEIDEVLSFNSLYLNDEKSKLFLNGVQLRKDQLEGEGEKIFSKPFWVRQKSERIIGLAEMKDDKLISRINFPI
;
A
#
# COMPACT_ATOMS: atom_id res chain seq x y z
N MET A 1 8.07 -45.22 5.69
CA MET A 1 9.35 -44.67 6.20
C MET A 1 9.10 -43.25 6.64
N LEU A 2 9.31 -42.96 7.93
CA LEU A 2 9.14 -41.63 8.53
C LEU A 2 10.04 -40.62 7.83
N VAL A 3 9.44 -39.62 7.18
CA VAL A 3 10.19 -38.45 6.70
C VAL A 3 10.53 -37.60 7.92
N SER A 4 11.82 -37.60 8.26
CA SER A 4 12.47 -36.71 9.21
C SER A 4 12.00 -35.26 8.99
N GLN A 5 11.32 -34.70 9.99
CA GLN A 5 10.98 -33.27 10.06
C GLN A 5 12.26 -32.47 10.34
N THR A 6 13.09 -32.28 9.32
CA THR A 6 14.01 -31.15 9.32
C THR A 6 13.17 -29.88 9.22
N LYS A 7 13.19 -29.05 10.27
CA LYS A 7 12.53 -27.73 10.32
C LYS A 7 13.12 -26.83 9.24
N LYS A 8 12.68 -26.98 7.98
CA LYS A 8 13.01 -26.04 6.91
C LYS A 8 12.31 -24.72 7.22
N THR A 9 13.08 -23.64 7.25
CA THR A 9 12.53 -22.30 7.42
C THR A 9 11.56 -22.04 6.27
N PRO A 10 10.28 -21.70 6.55
CA PRO A 10 9.29 -21.49 5.50
C PRO A 10 9.74 -20.38 4.55
N ARG A 11 9.54 -20.60 3.25
CA ARG A 11 9.86 -19.58 2.24
C ARG A 11 8.93 -18.38 2.42
N PRO A 12 9.41 -17.13 2.24
CA PRO A 12 8.56 -15.94 2.23
C PRO A 12 7.55 -16.00 1.09
N PHE A 13 6.31 -15.61 1.36
CA PHE A 13 5.25 -15.51 0.36
C PHE A 13 4.25 -14.42 0.74
N ILE A 14 3.39 -14.08 -0.21
CA ILE A 14 2.33 -13.09 -0.06
C ILE A 14 0.96 -13.75 -0.26
N ILE A 15 -0.05 -13.30 0.48
CA ILE A 15 -1.44 -13.68 0.26
C ILE A 15 -2.22 -12.40 -0.09
N ASN A 16 -3.00 -12.42 -1.15
CA ASN A 16 -3.91 -11.33 -1.48
C ASN A 16 -5.30 -11.60 -0.88
N ILE A 17 -5.78 -10.71 -0.01
CA ILE A 17 -7.07 -10.84 0.67
C ILE A 17 -8.01 -9.72 0.24
N ASN A 18 -9.28 -10.04 0.02
CA ASN A 18 -10.35 -9.06 -0.07
C ASN A 18 -10.87 -8.75 1.34
N LYS A 19 -10.45 -7.61 1.92
CA LYS A 19 -10.91 -7.16 3.23
C LYS A 19 -12.33 -6.60 3.10
N PRO A 20 -13.33 -7.08 3.85
CA PRO A 20 -14.64 -6.43 3.91
C PRO A 20 -14.56 -5.10 4.65
N ALA A 21 -15.50 -4.20 4.36
CA ALA A 21 -15.72 -2.99 5.15
C ALA A 21 -16.17 -3.34 6.59
N GLY A 22 -15.98 -2.40 7.53
CA GLY A 22 -16.39 -2.52 8.93
C GLY A 22 -15.40 -3.22 9.86
N ILE A 23 -14.26 -3.68 9.35
CA ILE A 23 -13.19 -4.30 10.17
C ILE A 23 -11.84 -3.63 9.91
N THR A 24 -10.93 -3.66 10.90
CA THR A 24 -9.59 -3.11 10.71
C THR A 24 -8.72 -4.07 9.89
N SER A 25 -7.67 -3.54 9.26
CA SER A 25 -6.65 -4.38 8.60
C SER A 25 -5.98 -5.38 9.57
N TYR A 26 -5.87 -5.02 10.85
CA TYR A 26 -5.29 -5.90 11.86
C TYR A 26 -6.26 -7.02 12.28
N ASP A 27 -7.57 -6.86 12.11
CA ASP A 27 -8.52 -7.95 12.34
C ASP A 27 -8.35 -9.08 11.33
N ILE A 28 -8.00 -8.76 10.08
CA ILE A 28 -7.56 -9.78 9.09
C ILE A 28 -6.32 -10.52 9.60
N ILE A 29 -5.31 -9.80 10.10
CA ILE A 29 -4.13 -10.44 10.70
C ILE A 29 -4.52 -11.37 11.84
N ARG A 30 -5.43 -10.94 12.73
CA ARG A 30 -5.91 -11.77 13.86
C ARG A 30 -6.58 -13.05 13.38
N LYS A 31 -7.42 -12.99 12.34
CA LYS A 31 -8.11 -14.15 11.75
C LYS A 31 -7.12 -15.13 11.10
N TRP A 32 -6.15 -14.63 10.34
CA TRP A 32 -5.21 -15.47 9.57
C TRP A 32 -4.04 -16.03 10.37
N LYS A 33 -3.64 -15.36 11.46
CA LYS A 33 -2.47 -15.74 12.27
C LYS A 33 -2.51 -17.18 12.83
N PRO A 34 -3.64 -17.73 13.31
CA PRO A 34 -3.73 -19.13 13.73
C PRO A 34 -3.43 -20.12 12.60
N VAL A 35 -3.98 -19.88 11.40
CA VAL A 35 -3.80 -20.75 10.22
C VAL A 35 -2.37 -20.69 9.69
N LEU A 36 -1.75 -19.50 9.77
CA LEU A 36 -0.37 -19.26 9.31
C LEU A 36 0.70 -19.50 10.39
N LYS A 37 0.32 -20.00 11.57
CA LYS A 37 1.22 -20.12 12.73
C LYS A 37 2.50 -20.92 12.42
N SER A 38 2.39 -21.99 11.64
CA SER A 38 3.52 -22.82 11.22
C SER A 38 4.38 -22.18 10.13
N CYS A 39 3.86 -21.15 9.45
CA CYS A 39 4.55 -20.43 8.38
C CYS A 39 5.39 -19.25 8.89
N GLY A 40 5.19 -18.78 10.13
CA GLY A 40 6.03 -17.76 10.75
C GLY A 40 5.32 -16.42 10.97
N LYS A 41 6.08 -15.31 10.95
CA LYS A 41 5.53 -13.97 11.19
C LYS A 41 4.64 -13.53 10.03
N VAL A 42 3.57 -12.81 10.36
CA VAL A 42 2.58 -12.26 9.41
C VAL A 42 2.49 -10.75 9.61
N GLY A 43 2.43 -10.00 8.51
CA GLY A 43 2.13 -8.57 8.47
C GLY A 43 1.35 -8.22 7.21
N HIS A 44 1.01 -6.94 6.99
CA HIS A 44 0.31 -6.47 5.80
C HIS A 44 1.04 -5.30 5.14
N PHE A 45 0.80 -5.08 3.84
CA PHE A 45 1.51 -4.07 3.03
C PHE A 45 0.68 -2.80 2.81
N GLY A 46 0.39 -2.12 3.93
CA GLY A 46 -0.38 -0.88 3.94
C GLY A 46 -1.83 -1.07 4.40
N THR A 47 -2.17 -0.30 5.42
CA THR A 47 -3.48 -0.29 6.07
C THR A 47 -4.58 0.16 5.11
N LEU A 48 -5.74 -0.49 5.18
CA LEU A 48 -7.04 0.03 4.79
C LEU A 48 -7.78 0.51 6.02
N ASP A 49 -8.42 1.68 5.89
CA ASP A 49 -9.33 2.23 6.90
C ASP A 49 -10.48 1.24 7.17
N PRO A 50 -11.11 1.28 8.37
CA PRO A 50 -12.17 0.33 8.72
C PRO A 50 -13.35 0.33 7.75
N PHE A 51 -13.86 1.51 7.38
CA PHE A 51 -14.95 1.68 6.42
C PHE A 51 -14.59 1.27 4.98
N ALA A 52 -13.30 1.15 4.66
CA ALA A 52 -12.84 0.78 3.33
C ALA A 52 -12.83 -0.75 3.14
N ASP A 53 -12.99 -1.21 1.90
CA ASP A 53 -12.88 -2.62 1.51
C ASP A 53 -11.83 -2.84 0.42
N GLY A 54 -11.63 -4.11 0.05
CA GLY A 54 -10.84 -4.52 -1.10
C GLY A 54 -9.47 -5.07 -0.76
N VAL A 55 -8.54 -4.94 -1.71
CA VAL A 55 -7.24 -5.63 -1.71
C VAL A 55 -6.41 -5.30 -0.48
N LEU A 56 -6.04 -6.31 0.29
CA LEU A 56 -5.11 -6.27 1.42
C LEU A 56 -4.11 -7.41 1.27
N MET A 57 -2.87 -7.08 0.89
CA MET A 57 -1.81 -8.07 0.78
C MET A 57 -1.17 -8.35 2.15
N LEU A 58 -1.06 -9.64 2.50
CA LEU A 58 -0.41 -10.14 3.70
C LEU A 58 0.97 -10.71 3.35
N GLY A 59 2.02 -10.26 4.04
CA GLY A 59 3.35 -10.85 3.94
C GLY A 59 3.57 -11.89 5.04
N VAL A 60 4.04 -13.08 4.67
CA VAL A 60 4.28 -14.22 5.58
C VAL A 60 5.74 -14.65 5.53
N ALA A 61 6.23 -15.29 6.59
CA ALA A 61 7.54 -15.92 6.65
C ALA A 61 8.73 -14.97 6.33
N GLY A 62 8.60 -13.70 6.72
CA GLY A 62 9.62 -12.68 6.48
C GLY A 62 9.30 -11.74 5.32
N ALA A 63 8.31 -12.05 4.47
CA ALA A 63 7.89 -11.21 3.36
C ALA A 63 7.34 -9.85 3.85
N GLN A 64 6.80 -9.76 5.07
CA GLN A 64 6.34 -8.49 5.65
C GLN A 64 7.43 -7.40 5.73
N ARG A 65 8.72 -7.77 5.62
CA ARG A 65 9.85 -6.82 5.52
C ARG A 65 9.95 -6.12 4.17
N LEU A 66 9.20 -6.57 3.16
CA LEU A 66 9.10 -5.94 1.84
C LEU A 66 8.16 -4.73 1.82
N ASN A 67 7.67 -4.28 2.98
CA ASN A 67 6.69 -3.21 3.06
C ASN A 67 7.14 -1.95 2.32
N ASP A 68 8.35 -1.47 2.59
CA ASP A 68 8.84 -0.23 2.00
C ASP A 68 8.95 -0.35 0.47
N TYR A 69 9.38 -1.52 -0.04
CA TYR A 69 9.45 -1.81 -1.48
C TYR A 69 8.07 -1.92 -2.14
N ILE A 70 7.10 -2.57 -1.49
CA ILE A 70 5.73 -2.60 -2.02
C ILE A 70 5.15 -1.19 -2.05
N HIS A 71 5.40 -0.39 -1.02
CA HIS A 71 4.94 0.99 -0.99
C HIS A 71 5.60 1.83 -2.10
N GLU A 72 6.92 1.73 -2.26
CA GLU A 72 7.66 2.52 -3.24
C GLU A 72 7.37 2.13 -4.69
N TYR A 73 7.28 0.82 -4.99
CA TYR A 73 7.27 0.33 -6.37
C TYR A 73 5.89 -0.06 -6.90
N LEU A 74 4.89 -0.28 -6.03
CA LEU A 74 3.55 -0.70 -6.47
C LEU A 74 2.53 0.42 -6.31
N PRO A 75 1.97 0.95 -7.41
CA PRO A 75 0.89 1.92 -7.35
C PRO A 75 -0.38 1.24 -6.82
N LYS A 76 -1.29 2.07 -6.30
CA LYS A 76 -2.56 1.63 -5.74
C LYS A 76 -3.71 2.26 -6.50
N THR A 77 -4.71 1.45 -6.83
CA THR A 77 -5.94 1.91 -7.48
C THR A 77 -7.08 1.83 -6.48
N TYR A 78 -7.84 2.92 -6.38
CA TYR A 78 -8.98 3.05 -5.48
C TYR A 78 -10.19 3.52 -6.26
N LEU A 79 -11.36 2.94 -5.95
CA LEU A 79 -12.65 3.52 -6.28
C LEU A 79 -13.18 4.22 -5.03
N ALA A 80 -13.20 5.55 -5.07
CA ALA A 80 -13.76 6.38 -4.02
C ALA A 80 -15.22 6.70 -4.35
N LYS A 81 -16.12 6.44 -3.42
CA LYS A 81 -17.48 6.96 -3.41
C LYS A 81 -17.54 8.05 -2.36
N GLY A 82 -17.81 9.28 -2.74
CA GLY A 82 -17.99 10.36 -1.79
C GLY A 82 -19.26 11.14 -2.01
N VAL A 83 -19.56 11.99 -1.03
CA VAL A 83 -20.73 12.85 -0.99
C VAL A 83 -20.27 14.30 -0.91
N LEU A 84 -20.78 15.13 -1.82
CA LEU A 84 -20.55 16.56 -1.84
C LEU A 84 -21.50 17.28 -0.88
N GLY A 85 -21.06 18.40 -0.33
CA GLY A 85 -21.82 19.25 0.59
C GLY A 85 -21.81 18.81 2.05
N VAL A 86 -21.05 17.78 2.42
CA VAL A 86 -20.90 17.32 3.81
C VAL A 86 -19.42 17.15 4.15
N GLU A 87 -19.00 17.67 5.30
CA GLU A 87 -17.66 17.43 5.86
C GLU A 87 -17.78 16.73 7.22
N THR A 88 -16.87 15.80 7.47
CA THR A 88 -16.64 15.19 8.79
C THR A 88 -15.22 15.44 9.24
N ASP A 89 -14.97 15.33 10.54
CA ASP A 89 -13.65 15.53 11.14
C ASP A 89 -12.60 14.48 10.70
N THR A 90 -13.04 13.29 10.28
CA THR A 90 -12.19 12.23 9.74
C THR A 90 -12.16 12.17 8.20
N GLY A 91 -13.06 12.90 7.51
CA GLY A 91 -13.24 12.84 6.07
C GLY A 91 -13.87 11.53 5.56
N ASP A 92 -14.49 10.75 6.45
CA ASP A 92 -15.16 9.48 6.19
C ASP A 92 -16.38 9.29 7.12
N PRO A 93 -17.17 8.20 6.97
CA PRO A 93 -18.39 7.98 7.75
C PRO A 93 -18.15 7.63 9.23
N ASP A 94 -16.90 7.32 9.62
CA ASP A 94 -16.58 6.99 11.02
C ASP A 94 -16.44 8.26 11.89
N GLY A 95 -16.44 9.45 11.27
CA GLY A 95 -16.34 10.75 11.94
C GLY A 95 -17.67 11.44 12.20
N GLU A 96 -17.62 12.54 12.96
CA GLU A 96 -18.77 13.39 13.21
C GLU A 96 -18.89 14.47 12.14
N VAL A 97 -20.12 14.80 11.73
CA VAL A 97 -20.38 15.86 10.76
C VAL A 97 -19.99 17.21 11.36
N THR A 98 -19.01 17.87 10.77
CA THR A 98 -18.51 19.19 11.20
C THR A 98 -19.18 20.32 10.44
N GLN A 99 -19.58 20.08 9.19
CA GLN A 99 -20.18 21.09 8.34
C GLN A 99 -21.11 20.47 7.29
N LYS A 100 -22.17 21.21 6.95
CA LYS A 100 -23.00 20.99 5.77
C LYS A 100 -23.03 22.26 4.93
N ASP A 101 -22.91 22.12 3.62
CA ASP A 101 -23.03 23.24 2.69
C ASP A 101 -24.49 23.35 2.23
N GLU A 102 -25.13 24.45 2.61
CA GLU A 102 -26.51 24.78 2.25
C GLU A 102 -26.56 25.92 1.22
N ALA A 103 -25.42 26.30 0.63
CA ALA A 103 -25.37 27.38 -0.33
C ALA A 103 -26.17 27.03 -1.60
N PRO A 104 -26.92 27.99 -2.18
CA PRO A 104 -27.63 27.77 -3.45
C PRO A 104 -26.72 27.29 -4.58
N TYR A 105 -25.44 27.65 -4.55
CA TYR A 105 -24.45 27.18 -5.51
C TYR A 105 -24.35 25.64 -5.57
N LEU A 106 -24.43 24.95 -4.43
CA LEU A 106 -24.38 23.50 -4.37
C LEU A 106 -25.61 22.89 -5.09
N SER A 107 -26.82 23.35 -4.73
CA SER A 107 -28.07 22.80 -5.23
C SER A 107 -28.43 23.25 -6.65
N GLU A 108 -28.01 24.44 -7.08
CA GLU A 108 -28.43 25.04 -8.34
C GLU A 108 -27.37 24.97 -9.45
N VAL A 109 -26.08 24.86 -9.08
CA VAL A 109 -24.94 24.86 -10.02
C VAL A 109 -24.20 23.55 -9.98
N ILE A 110 -23.63 23.16 -8.83
CA ILE A 110 -22.82 21.93 -8.72
C ILE A 110 -23.66 20.70 -9.09
N SER A 111 -24.92 20.63 -8.64
CA SER A 111 -25.84 19.54 -8.97
C SER A 111 -26.06 19.29 -10.47
N LYS A 112 -25.78 20.30 -11.31
CA LYS A 112 -25.92 20.26 -12.77
C LYS A 112 -24.60 20.11 -13.51
N PHE A 113 -23.49 19.92 -12.81
CA PHE A 113 -22.21 19.65 -13.47
C PHE A 113 -22.29 18.32 -14.23
N GLU A 114 -21.68 18.32 -15.41
CA GLU A 114 -21.53 17.12 -16.22
C GLU A 114 -20.18 16.46 -15.94
N ILE A 115 -20.12 15.14 -16.08
CA ILE A 115 -18.90 14.36 -15.85
C ILE A 115 -17.67 14.93 -16.60
N PRO A 116 -17.74 15.31 -17.89
CA PRO A 116 -16.60 15.88 -18.60
C PRO A 116 -16.04 17.16 -17.96
N PHE A 117 -16.92 18.01 -17.43
CA PHE A 117 -16.50 19.23 -16.74
C PHE A 117 -15.79 18.91 -15.42
N ILE A 118 -16.36 18.01 -14.63
CA ILE A 118 -15.74 17.56 -13.36
C ILE A 118 -14.38 16.91 -13.64
N GLN A 119 -14.31 16.04 -14.64
CA GLN A 119 -13.08 15.38 -15.07
C GLN A 119 -11.98 16.39 -15.40
N GLU A 120 -12.24 17.31 -16.34
CA GLU A 120 -11.27 18.31 -16.79
C GLU A 120 -10.80 19.19 -15.62
N LYS A 121 -11.73 19.66 -14.80
CA LYS A 121 -11.46 20.52 -13.65
C LYS A 121 -10.53 19.83 -12.63
N LEU A 122 -10.79 18.56 -12.32
CA LEU A 122 -10.00 17.80 -11.36
C LEU A 122 -8.65 17.36 -11.93
N GLU A 123 -8.59 16.91 -13.18
CA GLU A 123 -7.32 16.55 -13.83
C GLU A 123 -6.37 17.75 -13.89
N ALA A 124 -6.87 18.92 -14.27
CA ALA A 124 -6.07 20.14 -14.37
C ALA A 124 -5.37 20.52 -13.04
N LYS A 125 -5.96 20.12 -11.91
CA LYS A 125 -5.47 20.46 -10.57
C LYS A 125 -4.66 19.34 -9.92
N PHE A 126 -5.08 18.09 -10.08
CA PHE A 126 -4.62 16.98 -9.26
C PHE A 126 -3.81 15.92 -10.00
N LEU A 127 -3.85 15.86 -11.34
CA LEU A 127 -3.08 14.88 -12.11
C LEU A 127 -1.58 15.20 -12.04
N GLY A 128 -0.75 14.17 -11.82
CA GLY A 128 0.69 14.33 -11.64
C GLY A 128 1.08 14.63 -10.19
N GLU A 129 1.96 15.60 -9.99
CA GLU A 129 2.46 15.94 -8.64
C GLU A 129 1.38 16.58 -7.78
N TYR A 130 1.16 16.02 -6.60
CA TYR A 130 0.15 16.50 -5.66
C TYR A 130 0.70 16.50 -4.23
N TRP A 131 0.57 17.63 -3.54
CA TRP A 131 1.14 17.83 -2.20
C TRP A 131 0.04 17.69 -1.16
N GLN A 132 0.18 16.71 -0.27
CA GLN A 132 -0.78 16.46 0.79
C GLN A 132 -0.23 16.86 2.15
N ALA A 133 -0.99 17.69 2.87
CA ALA A 133 -0.83 17.84 4.30
C ALA A 133 -1.14 16.49 4.99
N PRO A 134 -0.25 15.96 5.84
CA PRO A 134 -0.53 14.70 6.54
C PRO A 134 -1.77 14.79 7.43
N HIS A 135 -2.64 13.78 7.36
CA HIS A 135 -3.83 13.73 8.22
C HIS A 135 -3.45 13.68 9.71
N LYS A 136 -4.21 14.41 10.56
CA LYS A 136 -4.01 14.48 12.03
C LYS A 136 -4.02 13.09 12.69
N PHE A 137 -4.86 12.18 12.19
CA PHE A 137 -5.01 10.82 12.71
C PHE A 137 -4.13 9.75 12.05
N SER A 138 -3.14 10.15 11.25
CA SER A 138 -2.26 9.16 10.59
C SER A 138 -1.41 8.35 11.58
N ALA A 139 -1.11 7.10 11.22
CA ALA A 139 -0.12 6.27 11.93
C ALA A 139 1.32 6.80 11.79
N ALA A 140 1.52 7.89 11.05
CA ALA A 140 2.80 8.53 10.92
C ALA A 140 3.29 8.95 12.31
N LYS A 141 4.58 8.77 12.56
CA LYS A 141 5.19 9.12 13.85
C LYS A 141 5.69 10.55 13.82
N PHE A 142 5.70 11.20 14.99
CA PHE A 142 6.47 12.41 15.26
C PHE A 142 7.23 12.17 16.55
N GLN A 143 8.57 12.28 16.50
CA GLN A 143 9.47 11.94 17.60
C GLN A 143 9.19 10.57 18.24
N GLY A 144 8.96 9.54 17.41
CA GLY A 144 8.77 8.15 17.88
C GLY A 144 7.36 7.79 18.37
N LYS A 145 6.49 8.77 18.68
CA LYS A 145 5.07 8.53 19.03
C LYS A 145 4.15 8.68 17.80
N PRO A 146 3.11 7.84 17.63
CA PRO A 146 2.07 8.02 16.61
C PRO A 146 1.31 9.34 16.76
N LEU A 147 0.94 9.98 15.65
CA LEU A 147 0.25 11.29 15.69
C LEU A 147 -1.11 11.27 16.40
N HIS A 148 -1.89 10.20 16.31
CA HIS A 148 -3.16 10.10 17.03
C HIS A 148 -2.99 10.20 18.56
N GLN A 149 -1.81 9.84 19.10
CA GLN A 149 -1.51 10.01 20.52
C GLN A 149 -1.28 11.50 20.85
N TRP A 150 -0.53 12.21 20.02
CA TRP A 150 -0.31 13.66 20.17
C TRP A 150 -1.60 14.47 20.04
N ALA A 151 -2.50 14.09 19.12
CA ALA A 151 -3.80 14.72 18.96
C ALA A 151 -4.69 14.56 20.19
N ARG A 152 -4.67 13.39 20.85
CA ARG A 152 -5.36 13.17 22.15
C ARG A 152 -4.74 13.96 23.30
N GLU A 153 -3.44 14.25 23.22
CA GLU A 153 -2.71 15.11 24.16
C GLU A 153 -2.90 16.62 23.87
N GLY A 154 -3.73 16.99 22.88
CA GLY A 154 -4.05 18.38 22.55
C GLY A 154 -2.96 19.15 21.78
N VAL A 155 -1.93 18.47 21.29
CA VAL A 155 -0.81 19.08 20.56
C VAL A 155 -1.05 18.98 19.05
N GLU A 156 -1.27 20.12 18.39
CA GLU A 156 -1.43 20.19 16.93
C GLU A 156 -0.06 20.30 16.24
N ILE A 157 0.45 19.17 15.74
CA ILE A 157 1.69 19.13 14.96
C ILE A 157 1.37 19.49 13.51
N LYS A 158 1.68 20.72 13.10
CA LYS A 158 1.70 21.10 11.67
C LYS A 158 2.83 20.34 10.98
N LYS A 159 2.50 19.33 10.18
CA LYS A 159 3.47 18.67 9.31
C LYS A 159 3.64 19.41 8.00
N VAL A 160 4.85 19.37 7.47
CA VAL A 160 5.16 19.79 6.11
C VAL A 160 4.42 18.86 5.14
N ASP A 161 3.88 19.43 4.07
CA ASP A 161 3.23 18.68 3.01
C ASP A 161 4.17 17.64 2.44
N VAL A 162 3.63 16.45 2.16
CA VAL A 162 4.40 15.37 1.57
C VAL A 162 3.96 15.20 0.13
N ARG A 163 4.95 15.23 -0.78
CA ARG A 163 4.72 14.99 -2.20
C ARG A 163 4.15 13.60 -2.43
N ARG A 164 3.11 13.55 -3.25
CA ARG A 164 2.45 12.38 -3.81
C ARG A 164 2.32 12.57 -5.31
N GLU A 165 1.88 11.51 -5.95
CA GLU A 165 1.59 11.48 -7.37
C GLU A 165 0.24 10.79 -7.61
N VAL A 166 -0.60 11.45 -8.42
CA VAL A 166 -1.82 10.90 -8.99
C VAL A 166 -1.50 10.54 -10.43
N HIS A 167 -1.35 9.25 -10.71
CA HIS A 167 -1.01 8.75 -12.04
C HIS A 167 -2.22 8.78 -12.99
N SER A 168 -3.43 8.56 -12.45
CA SER A 168 -4.68 8.71 -13.19
C SER A 168 -5.83 9.10 -12.25
N LEU A 169 -6.79 9.83 -12.80
CA LEU A 169 -8.03 10.23 -12.16
C LEU A 169 -9.16 10.01 -13.17
N GLU A 170 -10.23 9.34 -12.79
CA GLU A 170 -11.38 9.06 -13.65
C GLU A 170 -12.67 9.28 -12.87
N VAL A 171 -13.50 10.23 -13.28
CA VAL A 171 -14.86 10.43 -12.77
C VAL A 171 -15.74 9.34 -13.37
N VAL A 172 -16.01 8.30 -12.56
CA VAL A 172 -16.71 7.08 -13.00
C VAL A 172 -18.21 7.29 -13.06
N LYS A 173 -18.76 8.02 -12.08
CA LYS A 173 -20.20 8.29 -11.97
C LYS A 173 -20.38 9.59 -11.21
N TYR A 174 -21.36 10.38 -11.64
CA TYR A 174 -21.86 11.51 -10.89
C TYR A 174 -23.39 11.42 -10.80
N ASP A 175 -23.89 11.40 -9.58
CA ASP A 175 -25.30 11.25 -9.24
C ASP A 175 -25.54 12.08 -7.97
N PHE A 176 -25.62 13.39 -8.18
CA PHE A 176 -25.57 14.39 -7.13
C PHE A 176 -26.49 14.04 -5.95
N PRO A 177 -26.01 14.15 -4.68
CA PRO A 177 -24.71 14.69 -4.27
C PRO A 177 -23.55 13.70 -4.32
N ASN A 178 -23.74 12.50 -4.85
CA ASN A 178 -22.73 11.46 -4.84
C ASN A 178 -21.81 11.54 -6.06
N LEU A 179 -20.51 11.35 -5.82
CA LEU A 179 -19.46 11.41 -6.83
C LEU A 179 -18.53 10.21 -6.66
N TRP A 180 -18.30 9.47 -7.74
CA TRP A 180 -17.39 8.33 -7.79
C TRP A 180 -16.18 8.69 -8.63
N ILE A 181 -15.01 8.57 -8.02
CA ILE A 181 -13.74 8.82 -8.69
C ILE A 181 -12.84 7.62 -8.50
N ARG A 182 -12.31 7.10 -9.60
CA ARG A 182 -11.24 6.11 -9.59
C ARG A 182 -9.90 6.82 -9.68
N TYR A 183 -9.05 6.57 -8.69
CA TYR A 183 -7.70 7.12 -8.63
C TYR A 183 -6.68 6.00 -8.77
N GLN A 184 -5.65 6.21 -9.59
CA GLN A 184 -4.39 5.48 -9.45
C GLN A 184 -3.35 6.42 -8.87
N VAL A 185 -2.80 6.05 -7.72
CA VAL A 185 -1.93 6.92 -6.94
C VAL A 185 -0.67 6.18 -6.49
N SER A 186 0.38 6.98 -6.26
CA SER A 186 1.53 6.55 -5.48
C SER A 186 1.12 6.18 -4.05
N SER A 187 1.91 5.31 -3.40
CA SER A 187 1.63 4.90 -2.03
C SER A 187 1.75 6.06 -1.03
N GLY A 188 0.95 5.97 0.03
CA GLY A 188 0.92 6.98 1.09
C GLY A 188 0.04 8.19 0.76
N THR A 189 -0.64 8.18 -0.38
CA THR A 189 -1.70 9.12 -0.72
C THR A 189 -2.94 8.80 0.11
N TYR A 190 -3.46 9.80 0.83
CA TYR A 190 -4.69 9.71 1.59
C TYR A 190 -5.86 10.07 0.67
N ILE A 191 -6.64 9.06 0.27
CA ILE A 191 -7.78 9.28 -0.66
C ILE A 191 -8.86 10.15 -0.04
N ARG A 192 -9.05 10.09 1.29
CA ARG A 192 -9.95 11.00 2.04
C ARG A 192 -9.60 12.46 1.82
N THR A 193 -8.32 12.80 1.99
CA THR A 193 -7.81 14.16 1.76
C THR A 193 -7.91 14.55 0.29
N LEU A 194 -7.54 13.66 -0.64
CA LEU A 194 -7.65 13.94 -2.06
C LEU A 194 -9.09 14.21 -2.48
N PHE A 195 -10.06 13.42 -2.03
CA PHE A 195 -11.47 13.63 -2.35
C PHE A 195 -12.01 14.95 -1.76
N ARG A 196 -11.65 15.27 -0.51
CA ARG A 196 -11.99 16.56 0.10
C ARG A 196 -11.46 17.73 -0.73
N ASP A 197 -10.20 17.67 -1.14
CA ASP A 197 -9.58 18.71 -1.97
C ASP A 197 -10.26 18.80 -3.34
N CYS A 198 -10.66 17.66 -3.94
CA CYS A 198 -11.48 17.66 -5.15
C CYS A 198 -12.82 18.37 -4.94
N ALA A 199 -13.51 18.13 -3.82
CA ALA A 199 -14.76 18.82 -3.52
C ALA A 199 -14.57 20.34 -3.38
N ILE A 200 -13.48 20.78 -2.73
CA ILE A 200 -13.09 22.19 -2.61
C ILE A 200 -12.84 22.82 -3.99
N GLU A 201 -12.14 22.11 -4.87
CA GLU A 201 -11.89 22.58 -6.25
C GLU A 201 -13.18 22.71 -7.07
N LEU A 202 -14.20 21.91 -6.77
CA LEU A 202 -15.55 22.02 -7.34
C LEU A 202 -16.40 23.14 -6.69
N GLY A 203 -15.89 23.76 -5.63
CA GLY A 203 -16.53 24.89 -4.95
C GLY A 203 -17.41 24.53 -3.76
N THR A 204 -17.25 23.33 -3.17
CA THR A 204 -17.98 22.90 -1.97
C THR A 204 -17.07 22.09 -1.03
N ILE A 205 -17.65 21.38 -0.07
CA ILE A 205 -16.97 20.44 0.83
C ILE A 205 -17.38 19.01 0.49
N GLY A 206 -16.66 18.01 0.99
CA GLY A 206 -17.01 16.62 0.76
C GLY A 206 -16.27 15.65 1.65
N MET A 207 -16.88 14.48 1.84
CA MET A 207 -16.30 13.34 2.54
C MET A 207 -16.44 12.07 1.71
N LEU A 208 -15.64 11.05 2.03
CA LEU A 208 -15.90 9.72 1.49
C LEU A 208 -17.08 9.08 2.22
N GLU A 209 -17.91 8.37 1.45
CA GLU A 209 -18.96 7.47 1.97
C GLU A 209 -18.52 6.00 1.85
N GLY A 210 -17.70 5.68 0.85
CA GLY A 210 -17.15 4.34 0.64
C GLY A 210 -15.81 4.39 -0.09
N LEU A 211 -14.97 3.39 0.15
CA LEU A 211 -13.65 3.31 -0.47
C LEU A 211 -13.27 1.85 -0.72
N THR A 212 -13.08 1.50 -1.98
CA THR A 212 -12.61 0.17 -2.38
C THR A 212 -11.20 0.28 -2.95
N ARG A 213 -10.23 -0.43 -2.37
CA ARG A 213 -8.92 -0.61 -3.01
C ARG A 213 -9.00 -1.74 -4.02
N GLU A 214 -9.23 -1.39 -5.28
CA GLU A 214 -9.38 -2.34 -6.38
C GLU A 214 -8.08 -3.10 -6.68
N LYS A 215 -6.92 -2.45 -6.51
CA LYS A 215 -5.62 -2.99 -6.96
C LYS A 215 -4.43 -2.47 -6.17
N VAL A 216 -3.41 -3.31 -6.00
CA VAL A 216 -2.04 -2.96 -5.58
C VAL A 216 -1.06 -3.70 -6.49
N GLY A 217 -0.34 -2.99 -7.36
CA GLY A 217 0.53 -3.65 -8.34
C GLY A 217 -0.23 -4.69 -9.17
N GLY A 218 0.24 -5.94 -9.22
CA GLY A 218 -0.47 -7.04 -9.91
C GLY A 218 -1.65 -7.64 -9.15
N SER A 219 -1.77 -7.39 -7.84
CA SER A 219 -2.84 -7.94 -6.99
C SER A 219 -4.11 -7.12 -7.10
N ASN A 220 -5.25 -7.77 -7.34
CA ASN A 220 -6.54 -7.13 -7.57
C ASN A 220 -7.68 -7.96 -6.93
N LEU A 221 -8.93 -7.49 -7.03
CA LEU A 221 -10.07 -8.19 -6.41
C LEU A 221 -10.37 -9.56 -7.03
N SER A 222 -10.07 -9.78 -8.32
CA SER A 222 -10.39 -11.06 -8.99
C SER A 222 -9.41 -12.19 -8.63
N ASN A 223 -8.21 -11.85 -8.15
CA ASN A 223 -7.24 -12.81 -7.62
C ASN A 223 -7.05 -12.69 -6.10
N ALA A 224 -8.01 -12.06 -5.40
CA ALA A 224 -8.02 -11.98 -3.96
C ALA A 224 -8.80 -13.17 -3.37
N MET A 225 -8.30 -13.70 -2.26
CA MET A 225 -9.04 -14.65 -1.45
C MET A 225 -10.07 -13.94 -0.57
N GLU A 226 -11.06 -14.69 -0.10
CA GLU A 226 -11.98 -14.21 0.93
C GLU A 226 -11.25 -13.87 2.24
N SER A 227 -11.87 -13.00 3.04
CA SER A 227 -11.29 -12.54 4.31
C SER A 227 -11.21 -13.61 5.40
N GLU A 228 -12.08 -14.61 5.36
CA GLU A 228 -12.06 -15.73 6.28
C GLU A 228 -11.06 -16.78 5.78
N PRO A 229 -10.14 -17.24 6.63
CA PRO A 229 -9.12 -18.19 6.21
C PRO A 229 -9.72 -19.58 6.01
N SER A 230 -9.51 -20.16 4.83
CA SER A 230 -9.66 -21.58 4.56
C SER A 230 -8.37 -22.34 4.87
N GLY A 231 -8.47 -23.67 5.03
CA GLY A 231 -7.29 -24.54 5.25
C GLY A 231 -6.28 -24.49 4.09
N ASP A 232 -6.77 -24.23 2.87
CA ASP A 232 -5.97 -23.97 1.69
C ASP A 232 -5.93 -22.48 1.37
N PHE A 233 -4.78 -21.96 0.95
CA PHE A 233 -4.63 -20.57 0.54
C PHE A 233 -3.64 -20.41 -0.61
N LEU A 234 -3.96 -19.48 -1.51
CA LEU A 234 -3.11 -19.12 -2.64
C LEU A 234 -1.90 -18.33 -2.16
N ARG A 235 -0.71 -18.82 -2.52
CA ARG A 235 0.56 -18.16 -2.22
C ARG A 235 1.06 -17.49 -3.49
N LEU A 236 1.29 -16.19 -3.39
CA LEU A 236 1.98 -15.40 -4.41
C LEU A 236 3.47 -15.38 -4.05
N GLU A 237 4.32 -15.68 -5.02
CA GLU A 237 5.76 -15.61 -4.80
C GLU A 237 6.21 -14.14 -4.76
N ILE A 238 7.18 -13.84 -3.90
CA ILE A 238 7.56 -12.44 -3.61
C ILE A 238 8.16 -11.71 -4.82
N ASP A 239 8.79 -12.45 -5.73
CA ASP A 239 9.39 -12.00 -6.98
C ASP A 239 8.40 -11.86 -8.14
N GLU A 240 7.25 -12.52 -8.07
CA GLU A 240 6.13 -12.26 -8.96
C GLU A 240 5.47 -10.92 -8.60
N VAL A 241 5.32 -10.64 -7.30
CA VAL A 241 4.73 -9.39 -6.80
C VAL A 241 5.67 -8.20 -7.00
N LEU A 242 6.98 -8.39 -6.79
CA LEU A 242 8.02 -7.39 -7.05
C LEU A 242 9.01 -7.95 -8.08
N SER A 243 8.76 -7.65 -9.35
CA SER A 243 9.52 -8.16 -10.51
C SER A 243 10.89 -7.50 -10.68
N PHE A 244 11.71 -7.54 -9.63
CA PHE A 244 13.11 -7.13 -9.69
C PHE A 244 13.97 -8.17 -10.39
N ASN A 245 15.09 -7.73 -10.95
CA ASN A 245 16.09 -8.63 -11.52
C ASN A 245 16.71 -9.53 -10.43
N SER A 246 17.41 -10.58 -10.83
CA SER A 246 18.04 -11.52 -9.91
C SER A 246 19.55 -11.63 -10.13
N LEU A 247 20.31 -11.65 -9.04
CA LEU A 247 21.72 -12.03 -8.97
C LEU A 247 21.82 -13.46 -8.42
N TYR A 248 22.58 -14.32 -9.09
CA TYR A 248 22.73 -15.72 -8.71
C TYR A 248 24.10 -15.98 -8.11
N LEU A 249 24.14 -16.23 -6.80
CA LEU A 249 25.36 -16.54 -6.06
C LEU A 249 25.61 -18.05 -6.03
N ASN A 250 26.88 -18.44 -6.07
CA ASN A 250 27.31 -19.79 -5.70
C ASN A 250 27.14 -20.04 -4.18
N ASP A 251 27.35 -21.28 -3.73
CA ASP A 251 27.10 -21.68 -2.33
C ASP A 251 27.99 -20.93 -1.32
N GLU A 252 29.24 -20.65 -1.67
CA GLU A 252 30.18 -19.92 -0.81
C GLU A 252 29.74 -18.47 -0.62
N LYS A 253 29.50 -17.75 -1.73
CA LYS A 253 29.04 -16.36 -1.71
C LYS A 253 27.66 -16.23 -1.07
N SER A 254 26.78 -17.21 -1.24
CA SER A 254 25.47 -17.25 -0.59
C SER A 254 25.59 -17.27 0.94
N LYS A 255 26.53 -18.06 1.49
CA LYS A 255 26.80 -18.09 2.93
C LYS A 255 27.35 -16.76 3.43
N LEU A 256 28.30 -16.18 2.69
CA LEU A 256 28.87 -14.87 3.00
C LEU A 256 27.76 -13.79 3.04
N PHE A 257 26.89 -13.75 2.02
CA PHE A 257 25.76 -12.83 1.94
C PHE A 257 24.77 -12.98 3.11
N LEU A 258 24.38 -14.22 3.44
CA LEU A 258 23.46 -14.49 4.55
C LEU A 258 24.05 -14.08 5.91
N ASN A 259 25.36 -14.17 6.07
CA ASN A 259 26.10 -13.71 7.24
C ASN A 259 26.35 -12.19 7.26
N GLY A 260 25.90 -11.46 6.23
CA GLY A 260 26.04 -10.00 6.15
C GLY A 260 27.42 -9.52 5.68
N VAL A 261 28.24 -10.39 5.11
CA VAL A 261 29.53 -10.01 4.54
C VAL A 261 29.29 -9.15 3.29
N GLN A 262 29.95 -7.99 3.22
CA GLN A 262 29.88 -7.09 2.06
C GLN A 262 30.73 -7.66 0.91
N LEU A 263 30.05 -8.25 -0.08
CA LEU A 263 30.68 -8.66 -1.33
C LEU A 263 30.90 -7.43 -2.22
N ARG A 264 31.99 -7.40 -2.97
CA ARG A 264 32.29 -6.34 -3.93
C ARG A 264 31.99 -6.77 -5.36
N LYS A 265 31.77 -5.80 -6.25
CA LYS A 265 31.41 -6.01 -7.65
C LYS A 265 32.39 -6.90 -8.43
N ASP A 266 33.69 -6.74 -8.22
CA ASP A 266 34.77 -7.57 -8.79
C ASP A 266 34.60 -9.05 -8.42
N GLN A 267 34.05 -9.32 -7.24
CA GLN A 267 33.77 -10.68 -6.77
C GLN A 267 32.50 -11.28 -7.36
N LEU A 268 31.72 -10.51 -8.14
CA LEU A 268 30.45 -10.91 -8.76
C LEU A 268 30.56 -11.06 -10.28
N GLU A 269 31.76 -10.85 -10.86
CA GLU A 269 32.01 -11.01 -12.30
C GLU A 269 31.58 -12.40 -12.80
N GLY A 270 30.75 -12.41 -13.86
CA GLY A 270 30.14 -13.62 -14.44
C GLY A 270 28.71 -13.94 -13.97
N GLU A 271 28.13 -13.20 -13.01
CA GLU A 271 26.81 -13.51 -12.40
C GLU A 271 25.63 -12.63 -12.92
N GLY A 272 25.77 -12.03 -14.11
CA GLY A 272 24.69 -11.28 -14.78
C GLY A 272 24.86 -9.77 -14.67
N GLU A 273 25.46 -9.15 -15.68
CA GLU A 273 25.91 -7.75 -15.66
C GLU A 273 24.84 -6.67 -15.85
N LYS A 274 23.54 -6.98 -15.81
CA LYS A 274 22.52 -5.99 -16.17
C LYS A 274 21.65 -5.56 -14.98
N ILE A 275 21.90 -4.30 -14.60
CA ILE A 275 21.01 -3.36 -13.89
C ILE A 275 21.20 -3.34 -12.37
N PHE A 276 22.08 -2.44 -11.92
CA PHE A 276 22.28 -2.09 -10.51
C PHE A 276 21.57 -0.80 -10.08
N SER A 277 20.70 -0.24 -10.93
CA SER A 277 19.98 1.03 -10.63
C SER A 277 18.74 0.84 -9.75
N LYS A 278 18.33 -0.40 -9.49
CA LYS A 278 17.19 -0.78 -8.63
C LYS A 278 17.61 -1.91 -7.68
N PRO A 279 16.87 -2.13 -6.59
CA PRO A 279 17.00 -3.35 -5.81
C PRO A 279 16.82 -4.59 -6.69
N PHE A 280 17.53 -5.67 -6.36
CA PHE A 280 17.46 -6.95 -7.05
C PHE A 280 17.43 -8.11 -6.06
N TRP A 281 16.80 -9.20 -6.47
CA TRP A 281 16.75 -10.45 -5.72
C TRP A 281 18.12 -11.11 -5.72
N VAL A 282 18.52 -11.65 -4.57
CA VAL A 282 19.71 -12.50 -4.46
C VAL A 282 19.23 -13.94 -4.34
N ARG A 283 19.75 -14.80 -5.23
CA ARG A 283 19.37 -16.21 -5.32
C ARG A 283 20.58 -17.13 -5.17
N GLN A 284 20.32 -18.33 -4.68
CA GLN A 284 21.23 -19.46 -4.84
C GLN A 284 21.13 -20.04 -6.26
N LYS A 285 22.10 -20.86 -6.66
CA LYS A 285 22.01 -21.69 -7.89
C LYS A 285 20.75 -22.57 -7.96
N SER A 286 20.17 -22.93 -6.82
CA SER A 286 18.89 -23.67 -6.74
C SER A 286 17.66 -22.78 -6.98
N GLU A 287 17.85 -21.56 -7.48
CA GLU A 287 16.83 -20.52 -7.71
C GLU A 287 16.12 -19.99 -6.46
N ARG A 288 16.47 -20.49 -5.27
CA ARG A 288 15.88 -20.02 -4.01
C ARG A 288 16.30 -18.58 -3.73
N ILE A 289 15.33 -17.70 -3.51
CA ILE A 289 15.58 -16.33 -3.04
C ILE A 289 16.09 -16.39 -1.60
N ILE A 290 17.25 -15.76 -1.38
CA ILE A 290 17.91 -15.66 -0.08
C ILE A 290 17.94 -14.23 0.45
N GLY A 291 17.60 -13.25 -0.38
CA GLY A 291 17.47 -11.87 0.06
C GLY A 291 17.16 -10.88 -1.05
N LEU A 292 17.09 -9.62 -0.66
CA LEU A 292 17.02 -8.45 -1.54
C LEU A 292 18.25 -7.59 -1.27
N ALA A 293 18.91 -7.11 -2.32
CA ALA A 293 20.11 -6.31 -2.22
C ALA A 293 20.12 -5.16 -3.22
N GLU A 294 21.04 -4.23 -3.00
CA GLU A 294 21.35 -3.12 -3.90
C GLU A 294 22.87 -2.98 -3.99
N MET A 295 23.36 -2.42 -5.10
CA MET A 295 24.77 -2.02 -5.19
C MET A 295 24.92 -0.57 -4.77
N LYS A 296 25.89 -0.31 -3.90
CA LYS A 296 26.29 1.04 -3.51
C LYS A 296 27.81 1.11 -3.38
N ASP A 297 28.44 2.06 -4.06
CA ASP A 297 29.90 2.25 -4.04
C ASP A 297 30.67 0.94 -4.32
N ASP A 298 30.26 0.22 -5.37
CA ASP A 298 30.76 -1.12 -5.78
C ASP A 298 30.65 -2.23 -4.73
N LYS A 299 29.82 -2.03 -3.69
CA LYS A 299 29.52 -3.03 -2.66
C LYS A 299 28.07 -3.50 -2.74
N LEU A 300 27.90 -4.80 -2.59
CA LEU A 300 26.61 -5.44 -2.40
C LEU A 300 26.11 -5.17 -0.98
N ILE A 301 25.05 -4.38 -0.87
CA ILE A 301 24.41 -4.08 0.40
C ILE A 301 23.15 -4.92 0.51
N SER A 302 23.15 -5.88 1.45
CA SER A 302 21.93 -6.60 1.81
C SER A 302 20.93 -5.65 2.45
N ARG A 303 19.71 -5.64 1.91
CA ARG A 303 18.57 -4.89 2.45
C ARG A 303 17.68 -5.80 3.27
N ILE A 304 17.45 -7.01 2.78
CA ILE A 304 16.63 -8.03 3.44
C ILE A 304 17.31 -9.39 3.26
N ASN A 305 17.47 -10.14 4.34
CA ASN A 305 17.92 -11.53 4.30
C ASN A 305 16.79 -12.50 4.66
N PHE A 306 16.56 -13.51 3.84
CA PHE A 306 15.64 -14.61 4.11
C PHE A 306 16.46 -15.84 4.52
N PRO A 307 16.65 -16.08 5.83
CA PRO A 307 17.48 -17.19 6.30
C PRO A 307 16.91 -18.53 5.82
N ILE A 308 17.83 -19.46 5.56
CA ILE A 308 17.55 -20.77 4.98
C ILE A 308 17.12 -21.78 6.04
#